data_AF-A0A415E1I7-F1
#
_entry.id   AF-A0A415E1I7-F1
#
_cell.length_a   1.000
_cell.length_b   1.000
_cell.length_c   1.000
_cell.angle_alpha   90.00
_cell.angle_beta   90.00
_cell.angle_gamma   90.00
#
_symmetry.space_group_name_H-M   'P 1'
#
loop_
_entity.id
_entity.type
_entity.pdbx_description
1 polymer ?
#
loop_
_entity_poly.entity_id
_entity_poly.type
_entity_poly.pdbx_seq_one_letter_code
_entity_poly.pdbx_strand_id
1 'polypeptide(L)'
;MQSISLIGGTKSELTLNRWAGSYKDTPVYKPEIEATGVKGTLFEGTAAEAIKLLPKMINIGVSTSLATVGPENTYIKITGEPNIPHNDDNVNIRVYSEHVYMEFKIYSKNQILTS
;
A
#
# COMPACT_ATOMS: atom_id res chain seq x y z
N MET A 1 22.36 0.83 -2.93
CA MET A 1 22.66 -0.59 -3.18
C MET A 1 21.39 -1.38 -2.88
N GLN A 2 20.81 -2.05 -3.87
CA GLN A 2 19.65 -2.94 -3.66
C GLN A 2 20.16 -4.38 -3.58
N SER A 3 20.11 -5.01 -2.41
CA SER A 3 20.62 -6.38 -2.23
C SER A 3 19.67 -7.45 -2.80
N ILE A 4 18.37 -7.15 -2.80
CA ILE A 4 17.30 -8.06 -3.23
C ILE A 4 17.12 -8.12 -4.75
N SER A 5 17.41 -7.03 -5.48
CA SER A 5 17.32 -7.01 -6.95
C SER A 5 18.38 -7.89 -7.63
N LEU A 6 19.48 -8.17 -6.95
CA LEU A 6 20.56 -9.05 -7.44
C LEU A 6 20.16 -10.52 -7.53
N ILE A 7 19.05 -10.92 -6.87
CA ILE A 7 18.63 -12.33 -6.80
C ILE A 7 17.95 -12.80 -8.09
N GLY A 8 17.66 -11.89 -9.03
CA GLY A 8 17.08 -12.23 -10.34
C GLY A 8 15.63 -12.72 -10.24
N GLY A 9 14.76 -12.22 -11.12
CA GLY A 9 13.35 -12.64 -11.14
C GLY A 9 12.54 -12.27 -9.89
N THR A 10 13.07 -11.42 -9.02
CA THR A 10 12.38 -10.98 -7.80
C THR A 10 11.19 -10.08 -8.14
N LYS A 11 10.05 -10.36 -7.51
CA LYS A 11 8.84 -9.52 -7.50
C LYS A 11 8.69 -8.83 -6.16
N SER A 12 8.13 -7.63 -6.18
CA SER A 12 7.80 -6.87 -4.97
C SER A 12 6.38 -6.33 -5.07
N GLU A 13 5.58 -6.59 -4.05
CA GLU A 13 4.19 -6.20 -3.94
C GLU A 13 3.96 -5.50 -2.62
N LEU A 14 3.22 -4.40 -2.64
CA LEU A 14 2.67 -3.75 -1.46
C LEU A 14 1.15 -3.69 -1.60
N THR A 15 0.44 -4.24 -0.63
CA THR A 15 -1.00 -4.06 -0.49
C THR A 15 -1.30 -3.25 0.75
N LEU A 16 -2.19 -2.28 0.59
CA LEU A 16 -2.59 -1.33 1.62
C LEU A 16 -4.10 -1.35 1.74
N ASN A 17 -4.59 -1.39 2.96
CA ASN A 17 -5.99 -1.24 3.28
C ASN A 17 -6.15 -0.20 4.39
N ARG A 18 -6.93 0.84 4.11
CA ARG A 18 -7.11 2.02 4.95
C ARG A 18 -8.53 2.55 4.81
N TRP A 19 -8.91 3.44 5.72
CA TRP A 19 -10.17 4.14 5.62
C TRP A 19 -10.30 4.89 4.29
N ALA A 20 -11.41 4.67 3.58
CA ALA A 20 -11.64 5.27 2.26
C ALA A 20 -11.61 6.81 2.31
N GLY A 21 -12.11 7.41 3.39
CA GLY A 21 -12.15 8.86 3.58
C GLY A 21 -10.78 9.53 3.67
N SER A 22 -9.70 8.78 3.98
CA SER A 22 -8.33 9.33 4.01
C SER A 22 -7.84 9.79 2.64
N TYR A 23 -8.53 9.40 1.56
CA TYR A 23 -8.17 9.72 0.19
C TYR A 23 -9.00 10.86 -0.42
N LYS A 24 -9.97 11.45 0.29
CA LYS A 24 -10.93 12.45 -0.25
C LYS A 24 -10.31 13.56 -1.09
N ASP A 25 -9.13 14.03 -0.70
CA ASP A 25 -8.42 15.12 -1.40
C ASP A 25 -7.44 14.62 -2.47
N THR A 26 -7.60 13.39 -2.95
CA THR A 26 -6.68 12.75 -3.91
C THR A 26 -7.40 12.33 -5.20
N PRO A 27 -6.69 12.25 -6.34
CA PRO A 27 -7.28 11.83 -7.62
C PRO A 27 -7.80 10.39 -7.65
N VAL A 28 -7.39 9.54 -6.69
CA VAL A 28 -7.77 8.11 -6.63
C VAL A 28 -9.01 7.87 -5.78
N TYR A 29 -9.59 8.91 -5.18
CA TYR A 29 -10.78 8.80 -4.36
C TYR A 29 -12.00 8.40 -5.19
N LYS A 30 -12.78 7.49 -4.60
CA LYS A 30 -13.99 6.92 -5.20
C LYS A 30 -15.16 7.11 -4.21
N PRO A 31 -15.98 8.17 -4.37
CA PRO A 31 -17.09 8.47 -3.46
C PRO A 31 -18.07 7.29 -3.31
N GLU A 32 -18.21 6.47 -4.34
CA GLU A 32 -19.05 5.28 -4.35
C GLU A 32 -18.66 4.25 -3.29
N ILE A 33 -17.39 4.16 -2.88
CA ILE A 33 -16.94 3.25 -1.83
C ILE A 33 -17.56 3.62 -0.48
N GLU A 34 -17.62 4.92 -0.16
CA GLU A 34 -18.28 5.40 1.06
C GLU A 34 -19.81 5.34 0.93
N ALA A 35 -20.36 5.72 -0.24
CA ALA A 35 -21.81 5.73 -0.44
C ALA A 35 -22.44 4.33 -0.40
N THR A 36 -21.74 3.31 -0.90
CA THR A 36 -22.24 1.92 -0.91
C THR A 36 -21.92 1.16 0.36
N GLY A 37 -20.98 1.65 1.18
CA GLY A 37 -20.47 0.91 2.34
C GLY A 37 -19.66 -0.35 1.97
N VAL A 38 -19.32 -0.54 0.69
CA VAL A 38 -18.57 -1.70 0.19
C VAL A 38 -17.13 -1.29 -0.10
N LYS A 39 -16.18 -2.08 0.40
CA LYS A 39 -14.75 -1.86 0.15
C LYS A 39 -14.41 -1.95 -1.34
N GLY A 40 -13.45 -1.13 -1.79
CA GLY A 40 -13.07 -1.07 -3.20
C GLY A 40 -11.63 -0.69 -3.43
N THR A 41 -11.09 -1.05 -4.61
CA THR A 41 -9.75 -0.63 -5.03
C THR A 41 -9.76 0.86 -5.39
N LEU A 42 -8.98 1.65 -4.67
CA LEU A 42 -8.74 3.06 -4.95
C LEU A 42 -7.65 3.23 -6.01
N PHE A 43 -6.56 2.47 -5.88
CA PHE A 43 -5.42 2.51 -6.78
C PHE A 43 -4.84 1.10 -6.99
N GLU A 44 -4.38 0.83 -8.20
CA GLU A 44 -3.65 -0.37 -8.57
C GLU A 44 -2.67 -0.03 -9.70
N GLY A 45 -1.39 -0.31 -9.51
CA GLY A 45 -0.34 0.06 -10.45
C GLY A 45 1.05 -0.05 -9.85
N THR A 46 2.03 0.59 -10.48
CA THR A 46 3.42 0.65 -10.01
C THR A 46 3.61 1.69 -8.91
N ALA A 47 4.70 1.58 -8.15
CA ALA A 47 5.09 2.62 -7.21
C ALA A 47 5.41 3.95 -7.92
N ALA A 48 5.97 3.92 -9.13
CA ALA A 48 6.21 5.11 -9.94
C ALA A 48 4.90 5.86 -10.30
N GLU A 49 3.84 5.14 -10.64
CA GLU A 49 2.51 5.71 -10.88
C GLU A 49 1.87 6.22 -9.57
N ALA A 50 1.99 5.47 -8.49
CA ALA A 50 1.45 5.85 -7.19
C ALA A 50 2.09 7.14 -6.67
N ILE A 51 3.41 7.35 -6.84
CA ILE A 51 4.12 8.56 -6.44
C ILE A 51 3.53 9.82 -7.09
N LYS A 52 3.11 9.72 -8.36
CA LYS A 52 2.53 10.85 -9.10
C LYS A 52 1.16 11.26 -8.56
N LEU A 53 0.40 10.30 -8.03
CA LEU A 53 -0.98 10.50 -7.58
C LEU A 53 -1.10 10.71 -6.06
N LEU A 54 -0.19 10.13 -5.27
CA LEU A 54 -0.28 10.00 -3.82
C LEU A 54 1.04 10.36 -3.10
N PRO A 55 1.70 11.49 -3.40
CA PRO A 55 3.05 11.78 -2.92
C PRO A 55 3.16 11.83 -1.38
N LYS A 56 2.07 12.17 -0.68
CA LYS A 56 2.06 12.24 0.80
C LYS A 56 1.66 10.93 1.49
N MET A 57 1.07 9.97 0.76
CA MET A 57 0.42 8.79 1.34
C MET A 57 1.15 7.47 0.98
N ILE A 58 2.23 7.55 0.20
CA ILE A 58 2.90 6.36 -0.36
C ILE A 58 4.33 6.14 0.15
N ASN A 59 4.73 6.75 1.27
CA ASN A 59 6.10 6.64 1.82
C ASN A 59 6.56 5.19 2.03
N ILE A 60 5.67 4.30 2.47
CA ILE A 60 5.98 2.87 2.61
C ILE A 60 6.25 2.26 1.23
N GLY A 61 5.40 2.53 0.24
CA GLY A 61 5.60 2.05 -1.14
C GLY A 61 6.88 2.56 -1.78
N VAL A 62 7.24 3.83 -1.56
CA VAL A 62 8.53 4.37 -2.02
C VAL A 62 9.68 3.62 -1.35
N SER A 63 9.66 3.49 -0.02
CA SER A 63 10.73 2.83 0.74
C SER A 63 10.89 1.36 0.34
N THR A 64 9.78 0.63 0.22
CA THR A 64 9.75 -0.75 -0.30
C THR A 64 10.40 -0.81 -1.67
N SER A 65 9.98 0.06 -2.60
CA SER A 65 10.52 0.05 -3.96
C SER A 65 12.01 0.35 -4.03
N LEU A 66 12.50 1.28 -3.18
CA LEU A 66 13.92 1.61 -3.09
C LEU A 66 14.73 0.45 -2.51
N ALA A 67 14.17 -0.30 -1.56
CA ALA A 67 14.83 -1.43 -0.92
C ALA A 67 14.83 -2.71 -1.78
N THR A 68 13.85 -2.88 -2.68
CA THR A 68 13.63 -4.14 -3.40
C THR A 68 14.04 -4.04 -4.87
N VAL A 69 13.09 -3.78 -5.78
CA VAL A 69 13.20 -3.96 -7.24
C VAL A 69 13.02 -2.65 -8.03
N GLY A 70 12.93 -1.53 -7.31
CA GLY A 70 12.77 -0.19 -7.89
C GLY A 70 11.30 0.24 -8.07
N PRO A 71 11.05 1.56 -8.25
CA PRO A 71 9.69 2.11 -8.34
C PRO A 71 8.87 1.60 -9.53
N GLU A 72 9.52 1.35 -10.67
CA GLU A 72 8.86 0.89 -11.90
C GLU A 72 8.38 -0.57 -11.79
N ASN A 73 9.02 -1.39 -10.95
CA ASN A 73 8.74 -2.83 -10.85
C ASN A 73 8.02 -3.23 -9.55
N THR A 74 7.77 -2.27 -8.65
CA THR A 74 7.09 -2.54 -7.38
C THR A 74 5.60 -2.34 -7.57
N TYR A 75 4.83 -3.42 -7.49
CA TYR A 75 3.37 -3.37 -7.57
C TYR A 75 2.77 -2.82 -6.27
N ILE A 76 1.77 -1.94 -6.41
CA ILE A 76 1.03 -1.34 -5.31
C ILE A 76 -0.47 -1.51 -5.56
N LYS A 77 -1.18 -1.97 -4.53
CA LYS A 77 -2.64 -1.97 -4.47
C LYS A 77 -3.13 -1.28 -3.21
N ILE A 78 -4.06 -0.34 -3.37
CA ILE A 78 -4.70 0.39 -2.28
C ILE A 78 -6.18 0.08 -2.30
N THR A 79 -6.67 -0.48 -1.21
CA THR A 79 -8.09 -0.73 -0.96
C THR A 79 -8.60 0.28 0.05
N GLY A 80 -9.70 0.96 -0.29
CA GLY A 80 -10.45 1.80 0.63
C GLY A 80 -11.54 0.98 1.32
N GLU A 81 -11.55 1.01 2.65
CA GLU A 81 -12.61 0.44 3.48
C GLU A 81 -13.42 1.55 4.15
N PRO A 82 -14.75 1.63 3.93
CA PRO A 82 -15.56 2.71 4.48
C PRO A 82 -15.85 2.56 5.97
N ASN A 83 -15.80 1.32 6.50
CA ASN A 83 -16.29 0.97 7.84
C ASN A 83 -15.17 0.60 8.84
N ILE A 84 -13.94 1.06 8.62
CA ILE A 84 -12.83 0.86 9.57
C ILE A 84 -12.48 2.17 10.30
N PRO A 85 -11.91 2.10 11.51
CA PRO A 85 -11.42 3.28 12.21
C PRO A 85 -10.44 4.07 11.34
N HIS A 86 -10.50 5.41 11.42
CA HIS A 86 -9.68 6.32 10.60
C HIS A 86 -8.16 6.03 10.67
N ASN A 87 -7.71 5.55 11.83
CA ASN A 87 -6.29 5.34 12.14
C ASN A 87 -5.84 3.87 12.01
N ASP A 88 -6.70 2.99 11.50
CA ASP A 88 -6.37 1.60 11.30
C ASP A 88 -5.77 1.39 9.90
N ASP A 89 -4.53 0.93 9.88
CA ASP A 89 -3.78 0.64 8.66
C ASP A 89 -3.40 -0.83 8.65
N ASN A 90 -3.72 -1.50 7.55
CA ASN A 90 -3.23 -2.83 7.26
C ASN A 90 -2.32 -2.77 6.03
N VAL A 91 -1.04 -3.06 6.21
CA VAL A 91 -0.06 -3.09 5.13
C VAL A 91 0.54 -4.48 5.03
N ASN A 92 0.63 -5.00 3.82
CA ASN A 92 1.33 -6.24 3.54
C ASN A 92 2.31 -6.01 2.41
N ILE A 93 3.59 -6.27 2.67
CA ILE A 93 4.67 -6.20 1.69
C ILE A 93 5.14 -7.62 1.44
N ARG A 94 5.18 -8.04 0.18
CA ARG A 94 5.70 -9.34 -0.25
C ARG A 94 6.83 -9.13 -1.24
N VAL A 95 7.93 -9.82 -1.00
CA VAL A 95 9.09 -9.82 -1.88
C VAL A 95 9.48 -11.27 -2.09
N TYR A 96 9.43 -11.73 -3.33
CA TYR A 96 9.59 -13.14 -3.59
C TYR A 96 10.22 -13.43 -4.96
N SER A 97 10.95 -14.53 -5.04
CA SER A 97 11.54 -15.14 -6.23
C SER A 97 11.53 -16.66 -6.04
N GLU A 98 12.17 -17.41 -6.94
CA GLU A 98 12.40 -18.84 -6.77
C GLU A 98 13.22 -19.16 -5.50
N HIS A 99 14.18 -18.29 -5.16
CA HIS A 99 15.17 -18.53 -4.10
C HIS A 99 14.88 -17.79 -2.80
N VAL A 100 14.00 -16.79 -2.81
CA VAL A 100 13.73 -15.93 -1.66
C VAL A 100 12.24 -15.71 -1.49
N TYR A 101 11.79 -15.72 -0.23
CA TYR A 101 10.47 -15.26 0.16
C TYR A 101 10.59 -14.41 1.42
N MET A 102 10.02 -13.21 1.37
CA MET A 102 9.87 -12.29 2.48
C MET A 102 8.45 -11.76 2.48
N GLU A 103 7.84 -11.72 3.66
CA GLU A 103 6.55 -11.10 3.87
C GLU A 103 6.57 -10.27 5.15
N PHE A 104 6.17 -9.02 5.05
CA PHE A 104 6.08 -8.09 6.17
C PHE A 104 4.65 -7.60 6.31
N LYS A 105 4.00 -7.96 7.43
CA LYS A 105 2.62 -7.57 7.74
C LYS A 105 2.64 -6.52 8.85
N ILE A 106 2.08 -5.36 8.56
CA ILE A 106 1.96 -4.23 9.48
C ILE A 106 0.49 -4.07 9.81
N TYR A 107 0.18 -4.12 11.09
CA TYR A 107 -1.15 -3.86 11.63
C TYR A 107 -1.01 -2.70 12.62
N SER A 108 -1.51 -1.53 12.24
CA SER A 108 -1.65 -0.41 13.16
C SER A 108 -3.09 -0.37 13.65
N LYS A 109 -3.26 -0.47 14.97
CA LYS A 109 -4.53 -0.21 15.65
C LYS A 109 -4.27 0.86 16.68
N ASN A 110 -4.90 2.02 16.52
CA ASN A 110 -4.89 3.02 17.59
C ASN A 110 -6.02 2.70 18.56
N GLN A 111 -5.68 2.03 19.66
CA GLN A 111 -6.55 1.93 20.81
C GLN A 111 -6.58 3.33 21.44
N ILE A 112 -7.68 4.06 21.26
CA ILE A 112 -7.96 5.19 22.15
C ILE A 112 -8.11 4.55 23.53
N LEU A 113 -7.08 4.65 24.36
CA LEU A 113 -7.22 4.41 25.79
C LEU A 113 -8.22 5.46 26.27
N THR A 114 -9.48 5.08 26.40
CA THR A 114 -10.46 5.85 27.16
C THR A 114 -10.01 5.77 28.61
N SER A 115 -9.27 6.79 29.06
CA SER A 115 -9.03 7.09 30.47
C SER A 115 -10.31 7.56 31.14
#